data_AF-A0A1V2NTW9-F1
#
_entry.id   AF-A0A1V2NTW9-F1
#
_cell.length_a   1.000
_cell.length_b   1.000
_cell.length_c   1.000
_cell.angle_alpha   90.00
_cell.angle_beta   90.00
_cell.angle_gamma   90.00
#
_symmetry.space_group_name_H-M   'P 1'
#
loop_
_entity.id
_entity.type
_entity.pdbx_description
1 polymer ?
#
loop_
_entity_poly.entity_id
_entity_poly.type
_entity_poly.pdbx_seq_one_letter_code
_entity_poly.pdbx_strand_id
1 'polypeptide(L)'
;MRVLTVAADRPGAYPTIGSALLEAPDGAVVAIATGTYAETLELSGRSITLQAEAGGTVVLDAAGADRPALRAVDGELTVRGLDIRAGDNLAVSVERTVLTLEQCEVRGRTRPAISLHASTAFTLDRCTITGAETGIVVEGAGGQILDTTVRDVSGDGMVVALGSDPLIRGCTVSGCGGRGIYVYQYSRPELTDTAVSRTGADGIAVAHGSAPAIRRVTVEDTRGAGIAFTSDCGGTVEGCRTGNTGLAGILVAEGAEVEVTAEAAVRPAGNGGPLEQLLDDLDEMVGLPGVKAEVHALVDEIQVNEWRRAAGLSVGAAGQHLIFAGAPGTGKTTVARLYGKLLKALGVLPHGEFTEVSRRDLVGQYIGHTAEKTATVFEKSLGGVLFIDEAYTLSRSAGSGGDFGQEAIDALVKLMEDHRDEIAIIVAGYTGEMNDFLAANPGLASRFGKTVEFENYSADQLVLITERMVIGGDYLLDPAATGPLTAYYHRIAHGANFGNAREARRLVEGMRKAQSQRLRTLGRMPTTQELRCLLADDVLSACGLQAVAEGP
;
A
#
# COMPACT_ATOMS: atom_id res chain seq x y z
N MET A 1 20.04 39.96 26.35
CA MET A 1 19.37 38.65 26.43
C MET A 1 18.80 38.51 27.84
N ARG A 2 17.47 38.49 28.00
CA ARG A 2 16.80 38.35 29.30
C ARG A 2 16.65 36.85 29.59
N VAL A 3 17.01 36.41 30.79
CA VAL A 3 16.84 35.03 31.24
C VAL A 3 15.66 34.97 32.20
N LEU A 4 14.68 34.11 31.91
CA LEU A 4 13.55 33.80 32.78
C LEU A 4 13.77 32.39 33.35
N THR A 5 13.54 32.22 34.64
CA THR A 5 13.72 30.93 35.32
C THR A 5 12.36 30.28 35.56
N VAL A 6 12.19 29.04 35.15
CA VAL A 6 10.97 28.23 35.35
C VAL A 6 11.29 27.13 36.34
N ALA A 7 10.54 27.06 37.44
CA ALA A 7 10.62 26.01 38.45
C ALA A 7 9.32 26.00 39.26
N ALA A 8 8.70 24.82 39.40
CA ALA A 8 7.39 24.70 40.03
C ALA A 8 7.40 25.05 41.53
N ASP A 9 8.54 24.87 42.20
CA ASP A 9 8.70 24.94 43.66
C ASP A 9 9.72 26.00 44.13
N ARG A 10 10.35 26.75 43.21
CA ARG A 10 11.39 27.75 43.54
C ARG A 10 10.77 29.15 43.66
N PRO A 11 10.85 29.80 44.84
CA PRO A 11 10.37 31.18 45.00
C PRO A 11 11.07 32.14 44.04
N GLY A 12 10.30 32.98 43.35
CA GLY A 12 10.81 33.95 42.38
C GLY A 12 11.03 33.40 40.96
N ALA A 13 10.79 32.11 40.73
CA ALA A 13 10.71 31.51 39.40
C ALA A 13 9.26 31.46 38.91
N TYR A 14 9.08 31.33 37.59
CA TYR A 14 7.79 31.08 36.97
C TYR A 14 7.37 29.61 37.21
N PRO A 15 6.12 29.34 37.61
CA PRO A 15 5.68 27.97 37.93
C PRO A 15 5.51 27.07 36.70
N THR A 16 5.24 27.64 35.51
CA THR A 16 5.10 26.91 34.24
C THR A 16 5.87 27.58 33.12
N ILE A 17 6.22 26.83 32.08
CA ILE A 17 6.91 27.34 30.89
C ILE A 17 6.03 28.36 30.19
N GLY A 18 4.73 28.06 30.03
CA GLY A 18 3.77 28.98 29.42
C GLY A 18 3.68 30.33 30.14
N SER A 19 3.73 30.35 31.48
CA SER A 19 3.71 31.60 32.24
C SER A 19 4.95 32.47 32.02
N ALA A 20 6.13 31.84 31.89
CA ALA A 20 7.35 32.55 31.51
C ALA A 20 7.26 33.08 30.07
N LEU A 21 6.72 32.29 29.14
CA LEU A 21 6.56 32.70 27.75
C LEU A 21 5.62 33.89 27.55
N LEU A 22 4.65 34.11 28.44
CA LEU A 22 3.78 35.29 28.37
C LEU A 22 4.54 36.60 28.65
N GLU A 23 5.59 36.55 29.46
CA GLU A 23 6.40 37.73 29.85
C GLU A 23 7.77 37.78 29.15
N ALA A 24 8.14 36.73 28.43
CA ALA A 24 9.39 36.63 27.71
C ALA A 24 9.41 37.64 26.54
N PRO A 25 10.37 38.60 26.52
CA PRO A 25 10.60 39.42 25.34
C PRO A 25 11.22 38.58 24.22
N ASP A 26 11.19 39.07 22.98
CA ASP A 26 11.91 38.44 21.87
C ASP A 26 13.42 38.34 22.18
N GLY A 27 14.00 37.21 21.79
CA GLY A 27 15.38 36.82 22.08
C GLY A 27 15.62 36.39 23.53
N ALA A 28 14.57 36.10 24.31
CA ALA A 28 14.72 35.62 25.69
C ALA A 28 15.14 34.15 25.78
N VAL A 29 15.83 33.82 26.87
CA VAL A 29 16.12 32.45 27.28
C VAL A 29 15.22 32.08 28.45
N VAL A 30 14.46 31.02 28.30
CA VAL A 30 13.67 30.40 29.37
C VAL A 30 14.47 29.20 29.88
N ALA A 31 15.12 29.37 31.04
CA ALA A 31 15.85 28.33 31.74
C ALA A 31 14.89 27.52 32.61
N ILE A 32 14.76 26.23 32.36
CA ILE A 32 13.74 25.35 32.93
C ILE A 32 14.41 24.35 33.87
N ALA A 33 14.05 24.40 35.15
CA ALA A 33 14.52 23.46 36.15
C ALA A 33 13.99 22.05 35.89
N THR A 34 14.68 21.05 36.43
CA THR A 34 14.24 19.64 36.38
C THR A 34 12.82 19.48 36.90
N GLY A 35 11.98 18.77 36.16
CA GLY A 35 10.57 18.57 36.50
C GLY A 35 9.73 18.15 35.31
N THR A 36 8.47 17.82 35.60
CA THR A 36 7.46 17.53 34.58
C THR A 36 6.48 18.69 34.51
N TYR A 37 6.34 19.23 33.30
CA TYR A 37 5.51 20.38 32.97
C TYR A 37 4.37 19.90 32.06
N ALA A 38 3.20 19.70 32.66
CA ALA A 38 2.01 19.24 31.95
C ALA A 38 1.32 20.40 31.22
N GLU A 39 1.83 20.76 30.05
CA GLU A 39 1.35 21.90 29.27
C GLU A 39 1.62 21.72 27.76
N THR A 40 1.00 22.59 26.96
CA THR A 40 1.28 22.72 25.53
C THR A 40 1.73 24.14 25.25
N LEU A 41 2.70 24.30 24.35
CA LEU A 41 3.34 25.58 24.08
C LEU A 41 3.06 26.01 22.65
N GLU A 42 2.57 27.24 22.49
CA GLU A 42 2.35 27.85 21.18
C GLU A 42 3.11 29.17 21.08
N LEU A 43 3.95 29.27 20.05
CA LEU A 43 4.74 30.44 19.75
C LEU A 43 4.35 30.97 18.37
N SER A 44 4.02 32.27 18.33
CA SER A 44 3.71 32.94 17.07
C SER A 44 4.42 34.28 16.97
N GLY A 45 5.20 34.48 15.92
CA GLY A 45 5.89 35.74 15.62
C GLY A 45 7.07 36.07 16.53
N ARG A 46 7.67 35.11 17.24
CA ARG A 46 8.64 35.36 18.34
C ARG A 46 9.95 34.60 18.16
N SER A 47 11.03 35.14 18.73
CA SER A 47 12.34 34.47 18.86
C SER A 47 12.57 34.05 20.31
N ILE A 48 12.59 32.74 20.59
CA ILE A 48 12.66 32.21 21.96
C ILE A 48 13.64 31.04 22.06
N THR A 49 14.39 30.97 23.17
CA THR A 49 15.19 29.81 23.54
C THR A 49 14.61 29.13 24.78
N LEU A 50 14.27 27.85 24.70
CA LEU A 50 13.93 26.97 25.83
C LEU A 50 15.14 26.11 26.18
N GLN A 51 15.61 26.20 27.42
CA GLN A 51 16.84 25.56 27.86
C GLN A 51 16.61 24.79 29.16
N ALA A 52 16.83 23.48 29.15
CA ALA A 52 16.88 22.70 30.39
C ALA A 52 18.10 23.10 31.25
N GLU A 53 17.89 23.24 32.57
CA GLU A 53 18.97 23.37 33.56
C GLU A 53 19.79 22.06 33.62
N ALA A 54 21.10 22.18 33.84
CA ALA A 54 21.98 21.03 33.94
C ALA A 54 21.68 20.16 35.18
N GLY A 55 21.81 18.83 35.04
CA GLY A 55 21.77 17.90 36.17
C GLY A 55 20.45 17.14 36.38
N GLY A 56 19.47 17.27 35.49
CA GLY A 56 18.25 16.45 35.51
C GLY A 56 17.40 16.56 34.24
N THR A 57 16.28 15.84 34.20
CA THR A 57 15.39 15.76 33.04
C THR A 57 14.25 16.78 33.13
N VAL A 58 14.07 17.57 32.06
CA VAL A 58 12.91 18.45 31.89
C VAL A 58 11.92 17.79 30.94
N VAL A 59 10.74 17.45 31.43
CA VAL A 59 9.69 16.79 30.64
C VAL A 59 8.59 17.80 30.32
N LEU A 60 8.36 18.06 29.03
CA LEU A 60 7.15 18.73 28.54
C LEU A 60 6.12 17.65 28.18
N ASP A 61 5.09 17.50 29.03
CA ASP A 61 4.10 16.44 28.91
C ASP A 61 2.78 16.95 28.34
N ALA A 62 2.53 16.59 27.08
CA ALA A 62 1.29 16.86 26.36
C ALA A 62 0.55 15.56 26.00
N ALA A 63 0.76 14.46 26.75
CA ALA A 63 0.15 13.16 26.45
C ALA A 63 -1.38 13.18 26.41
N GLY A 64 -2.02 14.06 27.19
CA GLY A 64 -3.47 14.24 27.21
C GLY A 64 -4.00 15.37 26.31
N ALA A 65 -3.14 16.03 25.53
CA ALA A 65 -3.52 17.21 24.77
C ALA A 65 -4.09 16.88 23.39
N ASP A 66 -5.01 17.72 22.93
CA ASP A 66 -5.66 17.67 21.60
C ASP A 66 -4.90 18.48 20.52
N ARG A 67 -3.75 19.04 20.88
CA ARG A 67 -2.91 19.91 20.07
C ARG A 67 -1.44 19.52 20.22
N PRO A 68 -0.53 20.02 19.36
CA PRO A 68 0.88 19.69 19.47
C PRO A 68 1.48 20.10 20.83
N ALA A 69 2.45 19.31 21.34
CA ALA A 69 3.14 19.66 22.58
C ALA A 69 3.88 21.00 22.46
N LEU A 70 4.51 21.19 21.30
CA LEU A 70 5.21 22.42 20.94
C LEU A 70 4.83 22.81 19.51
N ARG A 71 4.17 23.95 19.36
CA ARG A 71 3.82 24.55 18.07
C ARG A 71 4.52 25.89 17.91
N ALA A 72 5.22 26.08 16.79
CA ALA A 72 5.85 27.36 16.46
C ALA A 72 5.50 27.79 15.04
N VAL A 73 5.04 29.02 14.90
CA VAL A 73 4.61 29.61 13.62
C VAL A 73 5.18 31.00 13.48
N ASP A 74 5.90 31.29 12.40
CA ASP A 74 6.53 32.60 12.17
C ASP A 74 7.53 32.98 13.29
N GLY A 75 8.85 32.88 13.07
CA GLY A 75 9.85 33.35 14.04
C GLY A 75 11.05 32.42 14.21
N GLU A 76 11.58 32.33 15.43
CA GLU A 76 12.72 31.48 15.76
C GLU A 76 12.50 30.73 17.08
N LEU A 77 12.81 29.45 17.09
CA LEU A 77 12.69 28.61 18.28
C LEU A 77 13.93 27.75 18.45
N THR A 78 14.62 27.93 19.56
CA THR A 78 15.69 27.03 20.00
C THR A 78 15.23 26.24 21.22
N VAL A 79 15.39 24.93 21.22
CA VAL A 79 15.03 24.05 22.34
C VAL A 79 16.19 23.11 22.62
N ARG A 80 16.64 23.08 23.88
CA ARG A 80 17.84 22.35 24.30
C ARG A 80 17.58 21.48 25.52
N GLY A 81 17.78 20.18 25.38
CA GLY A 81 17.78 19.24 26.50
C GLY A 81 16.41 18.90 27.09
N LEU A 82 15.33 19.01 26.31
CA LEU A 82 13.96 18.70 26.76
C LEU A 82 13.53 17.29 26.31
N ASP A 83 12.77 16.60 27.15
CA ASP A 83 11.97 15.41 26.82
C ASP A 83 10.53 15.87 26.51
N ILE A 84 10.14 15.80 25.24
CA ILE A 84 8.85 16.26 24.73
C ILE A 84 7.97 15.04 24.47
N ARG A 85 6.85 14.93 25.20
CA ARG A 85 5.94 13.79 25.12
C ARG A 85 4.59 14.24 24.57
N ALA A 86 4.15 13.63 23.49
CA ALA A 86 2.83 13.83 22.92
C ALA A 86 2.01 12.53 22.93
N GLY A 87 0.69 12.71 23.03
CA GLY A 87 -0.28 11.62 22.96
C GLY A 87 -0.70 11.38 21.51
N ASP A 88 -1.98 11.60 21.21
CA ASP A 88 -2.55 11.39 19.87
C ASP A 88 -2.32 12.54 18.88
N ASN A 89 -1.38 13.43 19.20
CA ASN A 89 -1.06 14.58 18.39
C ASN A 89 0.44 14.64 18.07
N LEU A 90 0.85 15.65 17.31
CA LEU A 90 2.25 15.86 16.99
C LEU A 90 3.02 16.31 18.25
N ALA A 91 4.28 15.91 18.40
CA ALA A 91 5.08 16.42 19.50
C ALA A 91 5.62 17.82 19.19
N VAL A 92 6.20 17.99 18.00
CA VAL A 92 6.72 19.27 17.54
C VAL A 92 6.16 19.58 16.16
N SER A 93 5.48 20.71 16.02
CA SER A 93 4.95 21.20 14.75
C SER A 93 5.48 22.60 14.49
N VAL A 94 6.16 22.77 13.35
CA VAL A 94 6.82 24.03 13.01
C VAL A 94 6.50 24.46 11.59
N GLU A 95 6.13 25.72 11.44
CA GLU A 95 5.72 26.33 10.18
C GLU A 95 6.35 27.72 10.05
N ARG A 96 7.00 28.03 8.92
CA ARG A 96 7.65 29.34 8.66
C ARG A 96 8.52 29.86 9.83
N THR A 97 9.22 28.98 10.53
CA THR A 97 10.00 29.32 11.73
C THR A 97 11.39 28.72 11.60
N VAL A 98 12.42 29.41 12.07
CA VAL A 98 13.77 28.82 12.21
C VAL A 98 13.81 27.96 13.46
N LEU A 99 14.00 26.65 13.31
CA LEU A 99 14.01 25.70 14.43
C LEU A 99 15.43 25.21 14.74
N THR A 100 15.79 25.19 16.01
CA THR A 100 16.96 24.45 16.51
C THR A 100 16.52 23.54 17.65
N LEU A 101 16.64 22.23 17.47
CA LEU A 101 16.45 21.22 18.52
C LEU A 101 17.81 20.56 18.78
N GLU A 102 18.32 20.69 20.00
CA GLU A 102 19.59 20.06 20.39
C GLU A 102 19.40 19.20 21.63
N GLN A 103 19.90 17.96 21.59
CA GLN A 103 19.90 17.04 22.73
C GLN A 103 18.50 16.78 23.31
N CYS A 104 17.46 16.82 22.47
CA CYS A 104 16.08 16.60 22.88
C CYS A 104 15.65 15.15 22.66
N GLU A 105 14.80 14.65 23.55
CA GLU A 105 14.05 13.41 23.35
C GLU A 105 12.61 13.77 22.96
N VAL A 106 12.07 13.12 21.93
CA VAL A 106 10.73 13.38 21.42
C VAL A 106 9.97 12.06 21.31
N ARG A 107 8.81 11.99 21.96
CA ARG A 107 7.98 10.80 22.02
C ARG A 107 6.59 11.11 21.48
N GLY A 108 6.16 10.37 20.46
CA GLY A 108 4.80 10.43 19.91
C GLY A 108 3.98 9.17 20.20
N ARG A 109 2.81 9.06 19.56
CA ARG A 109 1.98 7.84 19.57
C ARG A 109 1.37 7.50 18.21
N THR A 110 0.48 8.37 17.71
CA THR A 110 -0.38 8.05 16.55
C THR A 110 -0.24 9.05 15.39
N ARG A 111 0.69 10.00 15.49
CA ARG A 111 0.97 11.02 14.47
C ARG A 111 2.48 11.22 14.30
N PRO A 112 2.93 12.03 13.32
CA PRO A 112 4.33 12.41 13.23
C PRO A 112 4.86 13.02 14.53
N ALA A 113 6.02 12.58 15.01
CA ALA A 113 6.63 13.18 16.20
C ALA A 113 7.12 14.61 15.92
N ILE A 114 7.87 14.81 14.84
CA ILE A 114 8.34 16.13 14.40
C ILE A 114 7.82 16.39 12.99
N SER A 115 7.20 17.55 12.78
CA SER A 115 6.66 17.96 11.50
C SER A 115 7.09 19.38 11.16
N LEU A 116 7.83 19.51 10.06
CA LEU A 116 8.45 20.75 9.59
C LEU A 116 7.87 21.09 8.22
N HIS A 117 7.18 22.24 8.13
CA HIS A 117 6.51 22.66 6.90
C HIS A 117 6.85 24.09 6.49
N ALA A 118 6.53 24.44 5.24
CA ALA A 118 6.45 25.81 4.72
C ALA A 118 7.75 26.63 4.88
N SER A 119 8.81 26.21 4.18
CA SER A 119 10.11 26.90 4.07
C SER A 119 10.78 27.20 5.42
N THR A 120 10.59 26.30 6.38
CA THR A 120 11.28 26.30 7.67
C THR A 120 12.76 25.98 7.49
N ALA A 121 13.65 26.83 8.01
CA ALA A 121 15.05 26.48 8.20
C ALA A 121 15.21 25.74 9.53
N PHE A 122 15.88 24.59 9.57
CA PHE A 122 15.96 23.81 10.80
C PHE A 122 17.30 23.15 11.06
N THR A 123 17.59 22.88 12.34
CA THR A 123 18.68 22.02 12.81
C THR A 123 18.13 21.10 13.88
N LEU A 124 18.22 19.79 13.67
CA LEU A 124 17.99 18.76 14.67
C LEU A 124 19.35 18.11 14.98
N ASP A 125 19.89 18.30 16.18
CA ASP A 125 21.21 17.80 16.55
C ASP A 125 21.13 16.91 17.81
N ARG A 126 21.66 15.69 17.72
CA ARG A 126 21.70 14.73 18.84
C ARG A 126 20.34 14.50 19.49
N CYS A 127 19.28 14.45 18.67
CA CYS A 127 17.92 14.17 19.14
C CYS A 127 17.61 12.67 19.13
N THR A 128 16.65 12.24 19.94
CA THR A 128 16.10 10.87 19.92
C THR A 128 14.58 10.93 19.75
N ILE A 129 14.05 10.29 18.71
CA ILE A 129 12.63 10.28 18.37
C ILE A 129 12.09 8.85 18.48
N THR A 130 11.00 8.64 19.22
CA THR A 130 10.40 7.31 19.43
C THR A 130 8.87 7.28 19.49
N GLY A 131 8.29 6.10 19.24
CA GLY A 131 6.89 5.78 19.55
C GLY A 131 5.83 6.42 18.65
N ALA A 132 6.23 7.15 17.61
CA ALA A 132 5.34 7.87 16.71
C ALA A 132 4.84 7.01 15.53
N GLU A 133 3.82 7.48 14.82
CA GLU A 133 3.44 6.89 13.53
C GLU A 133 4.54 7.14 12.49
N THR A 134 4.96 8.40 12.37
CA THR A 134 6.13 8.78 11.57
C THR A 134 7.13 9.50 12.47
N GLY A 135 8.43 9.24 12.31
CA GLY A 135 9.43 9.90 13.16
C GLY A 135 9.54 11.40 12.86
N ILE A 136 10.04 11.73 11.67
CA ILE A 136 10.28 13.10 11.24
C ILE A 136 9.67 13.31 9.85
N VAL A 137 8.91 14.38 9.67
CA VAL A 137 8.37 14.81 8.38
C VAL A 137 8.93 16.18 8.03
N VAL A 138 9.53 16.28 6.84
CA VAL A 138 10.09 17.51 6.26
C VAL A 138 9.38 17.78 4.95
N GLU A 139 8.65 18.89 4.87
CA GLU A 139 7.79 19.23 3.73
C GLU A 139 8.00 20.68 3.28
N GLY A 140 8.57 20.86 2.08
CA GLY A 140 8.93 22.18 1.55
C GLY A 140 9.90 22.96 2.45
N ALA A 141 10.81 22.28 3.15
CA ALA A 141 11.73 22.85 4.14
C ALA A 141 13.17 22.39 3.91
N GLY A 142 14.15 23.23 4.27
CA GLY A 142 15.57 22.96 4.09
C GLY A 142 16.32 23.13 5.42
N GLY A 143 17.23 22.22 5.75
CA GLY A 143 17.85 22.21 7.08
C GLY A 143 18.81 21.05 7.28
N GLN A 144 19.13 20.76 8.54
CA GLN A 144 20.07 19.72 8.91
C GLN A 144 19.47 18.79 9.98
N ILE A 145 19.65 17.49 9.79
CA ILE A 145 19.40 16.45 10.80
C ILE A 145 20.75 15.79 11.06
N LEU A 146 21.30 16.00 12.25
CA LEU A 146 22.65 15.64 12.64
C LEU A 146 22.61 14.71 13.85
N ASP A 147 23.36 13.61 13.79
CA ASP A 147 23.62 12.71 14.93
C ASP A 147 22.33 12.28 15.67
N THR A 148 21.23 12.18 14.93
CA THR A 148 19.88 12.01 15.47
C THR A 148 19.40 10.57 15.27
N THR A 149 18.74 10.03 16.29
CA THR A 149 18.19 8.67 16.27
C THR A 149 16.67 8.71 16.14
N VAL A 150 16.12 8.00 15.15
CA VAL A 150 14.69 7.71 15.03
C VAL A 150 14.52 6.21 15.23
N ARG A 151 13.71 5.80 16.20
CA ARG A 151 13.45 4.37 16.41
C ARG A 151 12.07 4.01 16.92
N ASP A 152 11.67 2.76 16.69
CA ASP A 152 10.43 2.17 17.21
C ASP A 152 9.20 3.00 16.82
N VAL A 153 9.05 3.23 15.52
CA VAL A 153 7.92 3.95 14.92
C VAL A 153 7.03 2.99 14.13
N SER A 154 5.71 3.18 14.15
CA SER A 154 4.78 2.22 13.52
C SER A 154 4.69 2.36 12.00
N GLY A 155 5.06 3.50 11.44
CA GLY A 155 5.11 3.80 10.01
C GLY A 155 6.54 4.12 9.55
N ASP A 156 6.70 5.22 8.82
CA ASP A 156 7.99 5.61 8.22
C ASP A 156 8.91 6.32 9.24
N GLY A 157 10.22 6.07 9.16
CA GLY A 157 11.20 6.71 10.04
C GLY A 157 11.33 8.21 9.77
N MET A 158 11.76 8.56 8.56
CA MET A 158 11.88 9.94 8.10
C MET A 158 11.21 10.09 6.74
N VAL A 159 10.44 11.15 6.55
CA VAL A 159 9.81 11.50 5.27
C VAL A 159 10.32 12.87 4.84
N VAL A 160 10.86 12.95 3.63
CA VAL A 160 11.34 14.17 2.99
C VAL A 160 10.54 14.38 1.72
N ALA A 161 9.68 15.38 1.71
CA ALA A 161 8.67 15.60 0.67
C ALA A 161 8.58 17.07 0.22
N LEU A 162 7.81 17.30 -0.85
CA LEU A 162 7.47 18.62 -1.39
C LEU A 162 8.70 19.50 -1.71
N GLY A 163 9.69 18.94 -2.42
CA GLY A 163 10.87 19.68 -2.87
C GLY A 163 11.87 20.03 -1.77
N SER A 164 11.86 19.30 -0.66
CA SER A 164 12.79 19.52 0.46
C SER A 164 14.20 19.02 0.13
N ASP A 165 15.22 19.70 0.66
CA ASP A 165 16.64 19.44 0.41
C ASP A 165 17.52 19.39 1.69
N PRO A 166 17.11 18.70 2.78
CA PRO A 166 17.89 18.69 4.01
C PRO A 166 19.16 17.84 3.92
N LEU A 167 20.17 18.22 4.72
CA LEU A 167 21.32 17.38 5.03
C LEU A 167 20.99 16.43 6.20
N ILE A 168 21.08 15.13 5.97
CA ILE A 168 20.89 14.08 6.98
C ILE A 168 22.25 13.40 7.19
N ARG A 169 22.86 13.60 8.37
CA ARG A 169 24.23 13.14 8.64
C ARG A 169 24.37 12.48 10.00
N GLY A 170 25.11 11.38 10.09
CA GLY A 170 25.39 10.70 11.37
C GLY A 170 24.15 10.11 12.02
N CYS A 171 23.05 9.97 11.27
CA CYS A 171 21.76 9.58 11.85
C CYS A 171 21.61 8.06 11.93
N THR A 172 20.74 7.61 12.84
CA THR A 172 20.34 6.20 12.96
C THR A 172 18.83 6.10 12.87
N VAL A 173 18.31 5.33 11.91
CA VAL A 173 16.88 5.08 11.73
C VAL A 173 16.63 3.58 11.90
N SER A 174 15.82 3.16 12.88
CA SER A 174 15.63 1.72 13.08
C SER A 174 14.32 1.28 13.72
N GLY A 175 13.84 0.07 13.41
CA GLY A 175 12.60 -0.45 14.00
C GLY A 175 11.38 0.32 13.49
N CYS A 176 11.31 0.52 12.17
CA CYS A 176 10.21 1.20 11.49
C CYS A 176 9.22 0.17 10.95
N GLY A 177 7.92 0.34 11.19
CA GLY A 177 6.89 -0.54 10.62
C GLY A 177 6.71 -0.36 9.11
N GLY A 178 7.06 0.81 8.57
CA GLY A 178 7.13 1.12 7.15
C GLY A 178 8.58 1.20 6.63
N ARG A 179 8.88 2.26 5.89
CA ARG A 179 10.21 2.54 5.33
C ARG A 179 11.11 3.20 6.36
N GLY A 180 12.42 3.06 6.22
CA GLY A 180 13.37 3.81 7.04
C GLY A 180 13.34 5.31 6.68
N ILE A 181 13.75 5.63 5.45
CA ILE A 181 13.73 7.00 4.92
C ILE A 181 12.97 7.02 3.61
N TYR A 182 11.97 7.90 3.49
CA TYR A 182 11.19 8.07 2.28
C TYR A 182 11.43 9.46 1.68
N VAL A 183 12.03 9.49 0.49
CA VAL A 183 12.28 10.71 -0.29
C VAL A 183 11.25 10.78 -1.42
N TYR A 184 10.42 11.81 -1.41
CA TYR A 184 9.21 11.88 -2.22
C TYR A 184 9.01 13.29 -2.81
N GLN A 185 8.24 13.39 -3.91
CA GLN A 185 7.81 14.66 -4.51
C GLN A 185 8.94 15.66 -4.77
N TYR A 186 9.83 15.34 -5.72
CA TYR A 186 10.89 16.22 -6.22
C TYR A 186 11.92 16.66 -5.18
N SER A 187 12.06 15.90 -4.08
CA SER A 187 12.98 16.22 -3.00
C SER A 187 14.42 15.82 -3.34
N ARG A 188 15.40 16.56 -2.81
CA ARG A 188 16.83 16.40 -3.09
C ARG A 188 17.71 16.44 -1.82
N PRO A 189 17.43 15.60 -0.80
CA PRO A 189 18.24 15.57 0.41
C PRO A 189 19.65 15.01 0.16
N GLU A 190 20.58 15.40 1.02
CA GLU A 190 21.91 14.79 1.12
C GLU A 190 21.96 13.86 2.33
N LEU A 191 22.18 12.56 2.10
CA LEU A 191 22.30 11.55 3.15
C LEU A 191 23.75 11.11 3.26
N THR A 192 24.36 11.29 4.43
CA THR A 192 25.78 10.99 4.63
C THR A 192 26.03 10.27 5.96
N ASP A 193 26.87 9.24 6.00
CA ASP A 193 27.30 8.58 7.24
C ASP A 193 26.10 8.16 8.14
N THR A 194 25.03 7.66 7.53
CA THR A 194 23.75 7.35 8.19
C THR A 194 23.49 5.85 8.16
N ALA A 195 22.87 5.31 9.21
CA ALA A 195 22.51 3.90 9.31
C ALA A 195 20.99 3.71 9.35
N VAL A 196 20.47 2.79 8.54
CA VAL A 196 19.06 2.40 8.50
C VAL A 196 18.95 0.91 8.77
N SER A 197 18.11 0.48 9.70
CA SER A 197 17.93 -0.96 9.97
C SER A 197 16.55 -1.38 10.46
N ARG A 198 16.20 -2.67 10.33
CA ARG A 198 14.94 -3.25 10.87
C ARG A 198 13.71 -2.50 10.37
N THR A 199 13.49 -2.49 9.06
CA THR A 199 12.36 -1.81 8.41
C THR A 199 11.32 -2.80 7.90
N GLY A 200 10.04 -2.45 8.02
CA GLY A 200 8.92 -3.26 7.55
C GLY A 200 8.68 -3.18 6.04
N ALA A 201 9.31 -2.23 5.35
CA ALA A 201 9.38 -2.09 3.90
C ALA A 201 10.83 -1.83 3.46
N ASP A 202 11.06 -0.97 2.46
CA ASP A 202 12.40 -0.57 2.01
C ASP A 202 13.17 0.19 3.09
N GLY A 203 14.50 0.06 3.10
CA GLY A 203 15.34 0.87 3.98
C GLY A 203 15.26 2.35 3.60
N ILE A 204 15.60 2.66 2.35
CA ILE A 204 15.48 3.99 1.76
C ILE A 204 14.67 3.86 0.47
N ALA A 205 13.56 4.58 0.36
CA ALA A 205 12.75 4.63 -0.85
C ALA A 205 12.76 6.03 -1.44
N VAL A 206 12.98 6.13 -2.75
CA VAL A 206 13.06 7.37 -3.52
C VAL A 206 12.00 7.32 -4.61
N ALA A 207 11.07 8.28 -4.61
CA ALA A 207 9.96 8.30 -5.54
C ALA A 207 9.54 9.70 -6.02
N HIS A 208 8.76 9.74 -7.10
CA HIS A 208 8.14 10.93 -7.70
C HIS A 208 9.13 12.06 -8.02
N GLY A 209 10.00 11.82 -9.00
CA GLY A 209 10.92 12.85 -9.51
C GLY A 209 12.01 13.30 -8.54
N SER A 210 12.23 12.54 -7.46
CA SER A 210 13.19 12.88 -6.40
C SER A 210 14.62 12.52 -6.81
N ALA A 211 15.59 13.29 -6.33
CA ALA A 211 17.00 13.11 -6.68
C ALA A 211 17.96 13.33 -5.49
N PRO A 212 18.03 12.37 -4.54
CA PRO A 212 18.92 12.48 -3.38
C PRO A 212 20.39 12.19 -3.73
N ALA A 213 21.29 12.69 -2.88
CA ALA A 213 22.69 12.27 -2.86
C ALA A 213 22.94 11.38 -1.63
N ILE A 214 23.25 10.10 -1.83
CA ILE A 214 23.37 9.10 -0.76
C ILE A 214 24.83 8.65 -0.67
N ARG A 215 25.51 8.94 0.44
CA ARG A 215 26.95 8.69 0.61
C ARG A 215 27.24 7.96 1.92
N ARG A 216 28.00 6.87 1.85
CA ARG A 216 28.46 6.12 3.04
C ARG A 216 27.30 5.74 3.99
N VAL A 217 26.16 5.37 3.41
CA VAL A 217 24.98 4.92 4.15
C VAL A 217 25.01 3.40 4.30
N THR A 218 24.67 2.91 5.47
CA THR A 218 24.50 1.47 5.74
C THR A 218 23.03 1.15 5.89
N VAL A 219 22.53 0.15 5.16
CA VAL A 219 21.14 -0.31 5.23
C VAL A 219 21.09 -1.81 5.48
N GLU A 220 20.49 -2.23 6.60
CA GLU A 220 20.45 -3.64 6.99
C GLU A 220 19.07 -4.10 7.48
N ASP A 221 18.77 -5.40 7.42
CA ASP A 221 17.55 -5.99 8.00
C ASP A 221 16.24 -5.35 7.49
N THR A 222 16.06 -5.27 6.18
CA THR A 222 14.87 -4.68 5.54
C THR A 222 13.95 -5.78 5.00
N ARG A 223 12.61 -5.59 5.07
CA ARG A 223 11.67 -6.49 4.36
C ARG A 223 11.61 -6.22 2.86
N GLY A 224 11.87 -4.98 2.43
CA GLY A 224 11.98 -4.58 1.02
C GLY A 224 13.42 -4.52 0.54
N ALA A 225 13.69 -3.65 -0.43
CA ALA A 225 15.05 -3.35 -0.88
C ALA A 225 15.82 -2.53 0.17
N GLY A 226 17.15 -2.54 0.09
CA GLY A 226 17.96 -1.65 0.92
C GLY A 226 17.74 -0.19 0.51
N ILE A 227 18.03 0.14 -0.74
CA ILE A 227 17.80 1.46 -1.34
C ILE A 227 17.03 1.27 -2.64
N ALA A 228 15.82 1.84 -2.76
CA ALA A 228 14.97 1.73 -3.94
C ALA A 228 14.72 3.08 -4.60
N PHE A 229 14.81 3.14 -5.93
CA PHE A 229 14.43 4.27 -6.76
C PHE A 229 13.30 3.87 -7.71
N THR A 230 12.18 4.59 -7.70
CA THR A 230 11.08 4.41 -8.68
C THR A 230 11.41 5.09 -10.01
N SER A 231 10.61 4.82 -11.04
CA SER A 231 10.83 5.18 -12.45
C SER A 231 11.43 6.58 -12.68
N ASP A 232 10.69 7.65 -12.89
CA ASP A 232 11.14 9.05 -13.00
C ASP A 232 12.17 9.68 -12.00
N CYS A 233 12.86 8.94 -11.13
CA CYS A 233 13.79 9.49 -10.13
C CYS A 233 15.24 9.58 -10.62
N GLY A 234 16.08 10.32 -9.90
CA GLY A 234 17.52 10.35 -10.15
C GLY A 234 18.34 10.35 -8.87
N GLY A 235 19.65 10.61 -8.96
CA GLY A 235 20.50 10.85 -7.79
C GLY A 235 21.84 10.14 -7.85
N THR A 236 22.54 10.12 -6.71
CA THR A 236 23.84 9.46 -6.57
C THR A 236 23.85 8.52 -5.37
N VAL A 237 24.52 7.38 -5.50
CA VAL A 237 24.73 6.41 -4.42
C VAL A 237 26.21 6.04 -4.36
N GLU A 238 26.92 6.53 -3.36
CA GLU A 238 28.39 6.40 -3.25
C GLU A 238 28.77 5.72 -1.93
N GLY A 239 29.61 4.68 -1.99
CA GLY A 239 30.17 4.00 -0.81
C GLY A 239 29.13 3.42 0.16
N CYS A 240 27.92 3.09 -0.31
CA CYS A 240 26.85 2.55 0.53
C CYS A 240 26.98 1.03 0.73
N ARG A 241 26.55 0.54 1.89
CA ARG A 241 26.57 -0.88 2.27
C ARG A 241 25.16 -1.37 2.51
N THR A 242 24.82 -2.54 1.99
CA THR A 242 23.50 -3.14 2.14
C THR A 242 23.63 -4.60 2.59
N GLY A 243 22.75 -5.06 3.48
CA GLY A 243 22.83 -6.41 4.03
C GLY A 243 21.48 -6.93 4.53
N ASN A 244 21.24 -8.23 4.41
CA ASN A 244 19.99 -8.88 4.89
C ASN A 244 18.71 -8.15 4.45
N THR A 245 18.60 -7.84 3.15
CA THR A 245 17.45 -7.17 2.55
C THR A 245 16.49 -8.20 1.95
N GLY A 246 15.18 -7.97 2.05
CA GLY A 246 14.16 -8.86 1.47
C GLY A 246 14.09 -8.81 -0.06
N LEU A 247 14.56 -7.72 -0.67
CA LEU A 247 14.79 -7.61 -2.12
C LEU A 247 16.28 -7.32 -2.40
N ALA A 248 16.59 -6.57 -3.46
CA ALA A 248 17.94 -6.15 -3.79
C ALA A 248 18.51 -5.17 -2.76
N GLY A 249 19.84 -5.18 -2.60
CA GLY A 249 20.54 -4.20 -1.77
C GLY A 249 20.30 -2.77 -2.28
N ILE A 250 20.53 -2.55 -3.57
CA ILE A 250 20.13 -1.33 -4.28
C ILE A 250 19.23 -1.77 -5.44
N LEU A 251 18.07 -1.13 -5.58
CA LEU A 251 17.04 -1.37 -6.57
C LEU A 251 16.81 -0.08 -7.36
N VAL A 252 17.08 -0.09 -8.66
CA VAL A 252 16.89 1.08 -9.55
C VAL A 252 15.89 0.70 -10.62
N ALA A 253 14.73 1.36 -10.64
CA ALA A 253 13.69 1.14 -11.63
C ALA A 253 14.10 1.66 -13.03
N GLU A 254 13.48 1.10 -14.07
CA GLU A 254 13.67 1.57 -15.44
C GLU A 254 13.22 3.04 -15.59
N GLY A 255 14.03 3.85 -16.26
CA GLY A 255 13.81 5.28 -16.41
C GLY A 255 14.40 6.15 -15.28
N ALA A 256 14.96 5.53 -14.23
CA ALA A 256 15.66 6.27 -13.19
C ALA A 256 17.11 6.59 -13.58
N GLU A 257 17.53 7.84 -13.38
CA GLU A 257 18.88 8.32 -13.68
C GLU A 257 19.75 8.35 -12.41
N VAL A 258 20.23 7.18 -11.98
CA VAL A 258 21.00 7.03 -10.73
C VAL A 258 22.46 6.63 -11.01
N GLU A 259 23.40 7.45 -10.54
CA GLU A 259 24.83 7.12 -10.60
C GLU A 259 25.24 6.37 -9.33
N VAL A 260 25.69 5.11 -9.47
CA VAL A 260 26.11 4.26 -8.35
C VAL A 260 27.61 4.01 -8.39
N THR A 261 28.30 4.39 -7.32
CA THR A 261 29.76 4.26 -7.13
C THR A 261 30.06 3.49 -5.83
N ALA A 262 29.89 2.15 -5.81
CA ALA A 262 30.21 1.31 -4.63
C ALA A 262 30.43 -0.20 -4.93
N GLU A 263 31.13 -0.90 -4.02
CA GLU A 263 31.34 -2.37 -3.93
C GLU A 263 30.07 -3.19 -3.56
N ALA A 264 28.89 -2.56 -3.53
CA ALA A 264 27.63 -3.23 -3.21
C ALA A 264 27.12 -4.03 -4.42
N ALA A 265 26.44 -5.16 -4.17
CA ALA A 265 25.70 -5.89 -5.19
C ALA A 265 24.52 -5.04 -5.68
N VAL A 266 24.78 -4.16 -6.64
CA VAL A 266 23.76 -3.47 -7.41
C VAL A 266 23.07 -4.54 -8.25
N ARG A 267 21.82 -4.83 -7.92
CA ARG A 267 20.95 -5.43 -8.91
C ARG A 267 20.27 -4.23 -9.58
N PRO A 268 20.32 -4.06 -10.91
CA PRO A 268 19.21 -3.35 -11.55
C PRO A 268 17.93 -3.96 -10.97
N ALA A 269 16.85 -3.19 -10.81
CA ALA A 269 15.56 -3.81 -10.49
C ALA A 269 15.40 -5.00 -11.43
N GLY A 270 15.52 -6.21 -10.85
CA GLY A 270 15.97 -7.35 -11.63
C GLY A 270 14.93 -7.55 -12.70
N ASN A 271 15.33 -7.42 -13.98
CA ASN A 271 14.49 -7.50 -15.18
C ASN A 271 13.04 -7.76 -14.79
N GLY A 272 12.34 -6.70 -14.43
CA GLY A 272 10.91 -6.74 -14.49
C GLY A 272 10.56 -6.17 -15.83
N GLY A 273 10.66 -6.98 -16.89
CA GLY A 273 9.84 -6.66 -18.03
C GLY A 273 8.38 -6.52 -17.58
N PRO A 274 7.47 -6.13 -18.48
CA PRO A 274 6.04 -6.17 -18.18
C PRO A 274 5.59 -7.48 -17.52
N LEU A 275 6.31 -8.58 -17.72
CA LEU A 275 6.09 -9.88 -17.11
C LEU A 275 6.20 -9.87 -15.57
N GLU A 276 7.33 -9.47 -14.99
CA GLU A 276 7.54 -9.61 -13.55
C GLU A 276 6.67 -8.64 -12.76
N GLN A 277 6.38 -7.45 -13.30
CA GLN A 277 5.41 -6.55 -12.67
C GLN A 277 3.99 -7.16 -12.65
N LEU A 278 3.63 -7.93 -13.68
CA LEU A 278 2.35 -8.65 -13.69
C LEU A 278 2.35 -9.87 -12.75
N LEU A 279 3.52 -10.46 -12.47
CA LEU A 279 3.69 -11.49 -11.45
C LEU A 279 3.61 -10.90 -10.04
N ASP A 280 4.18 -9.72 -9.82
CA ASP A 280 4.05 -8.97 -8.57
C ASP A 280 2.58 -8.57 -8.34
N ASP A 281 1.89 -8.03 -9.37
CA ASP A 281 0.45 -7.74 -9.33
C ASP A 281 -0.37 -8.98 -8.96
N LEU A 282 0.01 -10.17 -9.46
CA LEU A 282 -0.62 -11.44 -9.13
C LEU A 282 -0.36 -11.81 -7.66
N ASP A 283 0.89 -11.71 -7.21
CA ASP A 283 1.31 -12.09 -5.86
C ASP A 283 0.74 -11.15 -4.79
N GLU A 284 0.48 -9.89 -5.13
CA GLU A 284 -0.21 -8.93 -4.27
C GLU A 284 -1.71 -9.22 -4.11
N MET A 285 -2.34 -9.99 -5.01
CA MET A 285 -3.76 -10.36 -4.87
C MET A 285 -3.98 -11.12 -3.55
N VAL A 286 -5.04 -10.77 -2.82
CA VAL A 286 -5.34 -11.42 -1.53
C VAL A 286 -5.66 -12.90 -1.77
N GLY A 287 -5.02 -13.80 -1.02
CA GLY A 287 -5.29 -15.24 -1.07
C GLY A 287 -4.81 -15.93 -2.36
N LEU A 288 -5.56 -16.93 -2.82
CA LEU A 288 -5.34 -17.67 -4.08
C LEU A 288 -4.00 -18.44 -4.20
N PRO A 289 -3.51 -19.15 -3.17
CA PRO A 289 -2.19 -19.79 -3.23
C PRO A 289 -2.07 -20.82 -4.36
N GLY A 290 -3.12 -21.62 -4.61
CA GLY A 290 -3.13 -22.60 -5.70
C GLY A 290 -3.10 -21.95 -7.09
N VAL A 291 -3.89 -20.88 -7.28
CA VAL A 291 -3.92 -20.13 -8.55
C VAL A 291 -2.57 -19.49 -8.84
N LYS A 292 -1.96 -18.85 -7.84
CA LYS A 292 -0.63 -18.24 -7.96
C LYS A 292 0.41 -19.27 -8.37
N ALA A 293 0.47 -20.39 -7.65
CA ALA A 293 1.40 -21.47 -7.96
C ALA A 293 1.21 -22.01 -9.39
N GLU A 294 -0.03 -22.19 -9.84
CA GLU A 294 -0.31 -22.70 -11.19
C GLU A 294 0.07 -21.69 -12.29
N VAL A 295 -0.20 -20.40 -12.08
CA VAL A 295 0.20 -19.36 -13.04
C VAL A 295 1.73 -19.23 -13.10
N HIS A 296 2.42 -19.25 -11.97
CA HIS A 296 3.90 -19.28 -11.93
C HIS A 296 4.44 -20.50 -12.68
N ALA A 297 3.89 -21.69 -12.44
CA ALA A 297 4.30 -22.91 -13.14
C ALA A 297 4.08 -22.84 -14.67
N LEU A 298 3.00 -22.18 -15.12
CA LEU A 298 2.73 -21.94 -16.53
C LEU A 298 3.75 -20.98 -17.16
N VAL A 299 4.09 -19.92 -16.44
CA VAL A 299 5.10 -18.94 -16.89
C VAL A 299 6.47 -19.61 -17.02
N ASP A 300 6.88 -20.39 -16.03
CA ASP A 300 8.11 -21.17 -16.06
C ASP A 300 8.14 -22.13 -17.27
N GLU A 301 7.04 -22.84 -17.51
CA GLU A 301 6.90 -23.76 -18.65
C GLU A 301 7.04 -23.03 -19.99
N ILE A 302 6.42 -21.87 -20.14
CA ILE A 302 6.49 -21.05 -21.36
C ILE A 302 7.93 -20.57 -21.60
N GLN A 303 8.60 -20.04 -20.58
CA GLN A 303 9.98 -19.54 -20.70
C GLN A 303 10.96 -20.68 -21.06
N VAL A 304 10.85 -21.83 -20.41
CA VAL A 304 11.67 -23.01 -20.73
C VAL A 304 11.43 -23.46 -22.17
N ASN A 305 10.17 -23.48 -22.61
CA ASN A 305 9.83 -23.83 -23.98
C ASN A 305 10.41 -22.84 -25.00
N GLU A 306 10.45 -21.56 -24.69
CA GLU A 306 11.09 -20.54 -25.51
C GLU A 306 12.61 -20.76 -25.64
N TRP A 307 13.30 -21.05 -24.53
CA TRP A 307 14.73 -21.39 -24.57
C TRP A 307 15.01 -22.66 -25.38
N ARG A 308 14.12 -23.65 -25.31
CA ARG A 308 14.20 -24.85 -26.15
C ARG A 308 14.08 -24.52 -27.63
N ARG A 309 13.14 -23.65 -28.03
CA ARG A 309 13.02 -23.18 -29.43
C ARG A 309 14.26 -22.44 -29.88
N ALA A 310 14.78 -21.53 -29.06
CA ALA A 310 15.99 -20.77 -29.35
C ALA A 310 17.22 -21.69 -29.52
N ALA A 311 17.26 -22.80 -28.80
CA ALA A 311 18.28 -23.84 -28.93
C ALA A 311 18.04 -24.84 -30.08
N GLY A 312 16.99 -24.66 -30.89
CA GLY A 312 16.63 -25.56 -31.99
C GLY A 312 16.08 -26.93 -31.55
N LEU A 313 15.67 -27.06 -30.29
CA LEU A 313 15.10 -28.29 -29.73
C LEU A 313 13.60 -28.37 -30.02
N SER A 314 13.08 -29.59 -30.23
CA SER A 314 11.65 -29.81 -30.35
C SER A 314 10.94 -29.50 -29.03
N VAL A 315 9.83 -28.79 -29.12
CA VAL A 315 8.90 -28.50 -28.03
C VAL A 315 7.54 -29.08 -28.38
N GLY A 316 6.84 -29.60 -27.38
CA GLY A 316 5.45 -30.00 -27.54
C GLY A 316 4.56 -28.77 -27.72
N ALA A 317 3.34 -28.98 -28.25
CA ALA A 317 2.33 -27.93 -28.24
C ALA A 317 1.90 -27.68 -26.78
N ALA A 318 2.19 -26.48 -26.26
CA ALA A 318 1.68 -26.05 -24.96
C ALA A 318 0.21 -25.64 -25.13
N GLY A 319 -0.70 -26.32 -24.43
CA GLY A 319 -2.11 -25.93 -24.44
C GLY A 319 -2.30 -24.60 -23.71
N GLN A 320 -2.70 -23.56 -24.44
CA GLN A 320 -2.91 -22.21 -23.88
C GLN A 320 -4.29 -22.04 -23.23
N HIS A 321 -5.16 -23.06 -23.34
CA HIS A 321 -6.53 -23.02 -22.87
C HIS A 321 -6.66 -23.54 -21.44
N LEU A 322 -7.37 -22.80 -20.59
CA LEU A 322 -7.50 -23.06 -19.16
C LEU A 322 -8.97 -23.18 -18.73
N ILE A 323 -9.18 -23.94 -17.65
CA ILE A 323 -10.48 -24.02 -16.98
C ILE A 323 -10.38 -23.33 -15.63
N PHE A 324 -11.21 -22.33 -15.38
CA PHE A 324 -11.29 -21.65 -14.10
C PHE A 324 -12.52 -22.12 -13.33
N ALA A 325 -12.31 -23.01 -12.37
CA ALA A 325 -13.36 -23.64 -11.57
C ALA A 325 -13.44 -23.02 -10.17
N GLY A 326 -14.61 -22.54 -9.74
CA GLY A 326 -14.82 -22.10 -8.36
C GLY A 326 -16.03 -21.21 -8.16
N ALA A 327 -16.32 -20.86 -6.91
CA ALA A 327 -17.50 -20.07 -6.56
C ALA A 327 -17.48 -18.63 -7.13
N PRO A 328 -18.61 -17.92 -7.23
CA PRO A 328 -18.66 -16.55 -7.69
C PRO A 328 -17.87 -15.63 -6.76
N GLY A 329 -17.21 -14.61 -7.33
CA GLY A 329 -16.47 -13.63 -6.54
C GLY A 329 -15.11 -14.10 -5.99
N THR A 330 -14.58 -15.23 -6.46
CA THR A 330 -13.24 -15.72 -6.06
C THR A 330 -12.09 -15.09 -6.87
N GLY A 331 -12.37 -14.28 -7.89
CA GLY A 331 -11.34 -13.54 -8.65
C GLY A 331 -11.02 -14.07 -10.05
N LYS A 332 -11.77 -15.06 -10.56
CA LYS A 332 -11.60 -15.66 -11.90
C LYS A 332 -11.39 -14.64 -13.03
N THR A 333 -12.31 -13.69 -13.20
CA THR A 333 -12.25 -12.67 -14.26
C THR A 333 -11.02 -11.75 -14.09
N THR A 334 -10.65 -11.43 -12.84
CA THR A 334 -9.48 -10.60 -12.54
C THR A 334 -8.19 -11.31 -12.94
N VAL A 335 -8.03 -12.57 -12.53
CA VAL A 335 -6.86 -13.39 -12.88
C VAL A 335 -6.82 -13.66 -14.38
N ALA A 336 -7.96 -13.89 -15.04
CA ALA A 336 -8.02 -14.12 -16.48
C ALA A 336 -7.51 -12.92 -17.29
N ARG A 337 -7.87 -11.70 -16.86
CA ARG A 337 -7.37 -10.46 -17.47
C ARG A 337 -5.86 -10.31 -17.26
N LEU A 338 -5.36 -10.65 -16.07
CA LEU A 338 -3.93 -10.61 -15.76
C LEU A 338 -3.15 -11.63 -16.59
N TYR A 339 -3.68 -12.85 -16.71
CA TYR A 339 -3.12 -13.92 -17.54
C TYR A 339 -2.97 -13.51 -19.01
N GLY A 340 -3.96 -12.81 -19.58
CA GLY A 340 -3.83 -12.29 -20.94
C GLY A 340 -2.69 -11.28 -21.11
N LYS A 341 -2.47 -10.43 -20.10
CA LYS A 341 -1.32 -9.51 -20.09
C LYS A 341 0.00 -10.28 -19.96
N LEU A 342 0.04 -11.33 -19.12
CA LEU A 342 1.22 -12.19 -18.95
C LEU A 342 1.60 -12.88 -20.27
N LEU A 343 0.64 -13.47 -20.98
CA LEU A 343 0.88 -14.09 -22.28
C LEU A 343 1.39 -13.12 -23.34
N LYS A 344 0.90 -11.87 -23.34
CA LYS A 344 1.44 -10.80 -24.19
C LYS A 344 2.88 -10.46 -23.80
N ALA A 345 3.16 -10.31 -22.50
CA ALA A 345 4.50 -9.97 -22.01
C ALA A 345 5.53 -11.07 -22.34
N LEU A 346 5.10 -12.34 -22.32
CA LEU A 346 5.88 -13.50 -22.73
C LEU A 346 5.97 -13.70 -24.25
N GLY A 347 5.35 -12.82 -25.05
CA GLY A 347 5.35 -12.94 -26.52
C GLY A 347 4.58 -14.16 -27.05
N VAL A 348 3.79 -14.84 -26.22
CA VAL A 348 2.95 -15.98 -26.62
C VAL A 348 1.79 -15.51 -27.49
N LEU A 349 1.17 -14.39 -27.10
CA LEU A 349 0.10 -13.77 -27.85
C LEU A 349 0.54 -12.39 -28.36
N PRO A 350 0.20 -12.01 -29.60
CA PRO A 350 0.56 -10.70 -30.16
C PRO A 350 -0.16 -9.56 -29.42
N HIS A 351 -1.32 -9.83 -28.83
CA HIS A 351 -2.12 -8.89 -28.07
C HIS A 351 -2.48 -9.46 -26.69
N GLY A 352 -2.90 -8.60 -25.78
CA GLY A 352 -3.32 -8.97 -24.42
C GLY A 352 -4.76 -8.58 -24.16
N GLU A 353 -5.54 -8.41 -25.23
CA GLU A 353 -6.92 -7.98 -25.14
C GLU A 353 -7.78 -9.09 -24.54
N PHE A 354 -8.68 -8.69 -23.65
CA PHE A 354 -9.53 -9.59 -22.88
C PHE A 354 -10.97 -9.42 -23.34
N THR A 355 -11.55 -10.48 -23.92
CA THR A 355 -12.95 -10.51 -24.39
C THR A 355 -13.76 -11.43 -23.49
N GLU A 356 -14.74 -10.87 -22.77
CA GLU A 356 -15.63 -11.63 -21.89
C GLU A 356 -16.97 -11.88 -22.58
N VAL A 357 -17.41 -13.14 -22.60
CA VAL A 357 -18.63 -13.58 -23.27
C VAL A 357 -19.40 -14.59 -22.43
N SER A 358 -20.69 -14.73 -22.73
CA SER A 358 -21.61 -15.68 -22.11
C SER A 358 -22.31 -16.54 -23.17
N ARG A 359 -23.14 -17.50 -22.75
CA ARG A 359 -24.01 -18.27 -23.66
C ARG A 359 -24.82 -17.38 -24.61
N ARG A 360 -25.27 -16.21 -24.15
CA ARG A 360 -26.10 -15.29 -24.95
C ARG A 360 -25.33 -14.70 -26.14
N ASP A 361 -24.02 -14.62 -26.02
CA ASP A 361 -23.13 -14.03 -27.02
C ASP A 361 -22.70 -15.06 -28.06
N LEU A 362 -22.70 -16.34 -27.70
CA LEU A 362 -22.28 -17.43 -28.59
C LEU A 362 -23.47 -18.09 -29.31
N VAL A 363 -24.61 -18.24 -28.64
CA VAL A 363 -25.76 -18.98 -29.18
C VAL A 363 -26.69 -18.05 -29.99
N GLY A 364 -27.06 -18.50 -31.19
CA GLY A 364 -27.99 -17.81 -32.08
C GLY A 364 -29.46 -17.98 -31.68
N GLN A 365 -30.34 -17.13 -32.20
CA GLN A 365 -31.79 -17.24 -32.00
C GLN A 365 -32.47 -18.15 -33.04
N TYR A 366 -31.78 -18.48 -34.13
CA TYR A 366 -32.29 -19.23 -35.28
C TYR A 366 -31.32 -20.35 -35.67
N ILE A 367 -31.84 -21.41 -36.29
CA ILE A 367 -31.07 -22.56 -36.76
C ILE A 367 -29.98 -22.11 -37.74
N GLY A 368 -28.75 -22.58 -37.53
CA GLY A 368 -27.59 -22.30 -38.39
C GLY A 368 -26.89 -20.95 -38.12
N HIS A 369 -27.42 -20.11 -37.23
CA HIS A 369 -26.76 -18.85 -36.84
C HIS A 369 -25.76 -19.01 -35.69
N THR A 370 -25.78 -20.12 -34.96
CA THR A 370 -24.95 -20.29 -33.76
C THR A 370 -23.48 -20.47 -34.11
N ALA A 371 -23.18 -21.31 -35.12
CA ALA A 371 -21.80 -21.48 -35.58
C ALA A 371 -21.19 -20.16 -36.08
N GLU A 372 -21.94 -19.38 -36.88
CA GLU A 372 -21.49 -18.08 -37.41
C GLU A 372 -21.26 -17.05 -36.29
N LYS A 373 -22.17 -16.99 -35.32
CA LYS A 373 -22.05 -16.07 -34.18
C LYS A 373 -20.86 -16.42 -33.29
N THR A 374 -20.66 -17.71 -33.02
CA THR A 374 -19.50 -18.23 -32.27
C THR A 374 -18.20 -17.90 -32.99
N ALA A 375 -18.13 -18.13 -34.31
CA ALA A 375 -16.97 -17.79 -35.14
C ALA A 375 -16.68 -16.29 -35.12
N THR A 376 -17.70 -15.44 -35.27
CA THR A 376 -17.54 -13.97 -35.24
C THR A 376 -16.95 -13.49 -33.92
N VAL A 377 -17.38 -14.06 -32.80
CA VAL A 377 -16.84 -13.73 -31.47
C VAL A 377 -15.40 -14.22 -31.34
N PHE A 378 -15.13 -15.45 -31.77
CA PHE A 378 -13.80 -16.05 -31.75
C PHE A 378 -12.79 -15.24 -32.57
N GLU A 379 -13.14 -14.89 -33.80
CA GLU A 379 -12.30 -14.10 -34.72
C GLU A 379 -11.94 -12.73 -34.13
N LYS A 380 -12.87 -12.09 -33.43
CA LYS A 380 -12.61 -10.81 -32.73
C LYS A 380 -11.65 -10.96 -31.54
N SER A 381 -11.50 -12.15 -31.01
CA SER A 381 -10.62 -12.44 -29.87
C SER A 381 -9.27 -13.03 -30.28
N LEU A 382 -9.02 -13.21 -31.58
CA LEU A 382 -7.73 -13.67 -32.10
C LEU A 382 -6.61 -12.73 -31.65
N GLY A 383 -5.49 -13.34 -31.27
CA GLY A 383 -4.33 -12.67 -30.72
C GLY A 383 -4.47 -12.28 -29.25
N GLY A 384 -5.59 -12.59 -28.58
CA GLY A 384 -5.86 -12.25 -27.17
C GLY A 384 -6.47 -13.39 -26.36
N VAL A 385 -7.26 -13.05 -25.34
CA VAL A 385 -7.93 -13.99 -24.45
C VAL A 385 -9.44 -13.95 -24.62
N LEU A 386 -10.05 -15.10 -24.94
CA LEU A 386 -11.49 -15.31 -24.93
C LEU A 386 -11.92 -15.97 -23.61
N PHE A 387 -12.65 -15.22 -22.78
CA PHE A 387 -13.17 -15.70 -21.51
C PHE A 387 -14.68 -15.99 -21.62
N ILE A 388 -15.06 -17.26 -21.42
CA ILE A 388 -16.45 -17.73 -21.49
C ILE A 388 -16.95 -17.97 -20.07
N ASP A 389 -17.77 -17.05 -19.54
CA ASP A 389 -18.37 -17.18 -18.21
C ASP A 389 -19.55 -18.15 -18.23
N GLU A 390 -19.69 -18.91 -17.14
CA GLU A 390 -20.67 -19.99 -16.97
C GLU A 390 -20.75 -20.94 -18.19
N ALA A 391 -19.60 -21.39 -18.69
CA ALA A 391 -19.48 -22.15 -19.94
C ALA A 391 -20.31 -23.44 -19.96
N TYR A 392 -20.52 -24.07 -18.79
CA TYR A 392 -21.40 -25.23 -18.62
C TYR A 392 -22.84 -24.98 -19.06
N THR A 393 -23.28 -23.73 -19.15
CA THR A 393 -24.61 -23.41 -19.67
C THR A 393 -24.75 -23.77 -21.14
N LEU A 394 -23.65 -23.89 -21.90
CA LEU A 394 -23.63 -24.34 -23.30
C LEU A 394 -24.03 -25.81 -23.44
N SER A 395 -23.56 -26.69 -22.54
CA SER A 395 -23.83 -28.13 -22.58
C SER A 395 -25.18 -28.52 -21.96
N ARG A 396 -25.79 -27.64 -21.14
CA ARG A 396 -27.11 -27.91 -20.57
C ARG A 396 -28.19 -27.92 -21.67
N SER A 397 -28.90 -29.04 -21.78
CA SER A 397 -30.08 -29.19 -22.63
C SER A 397 -31.26 -28.39 -22.06
N ALA A 398 -31.34 -27.10 -22.39
CA ALA A 398 -32.50 -26.28 -22.05
C ALA A 398 -33.66 -26.59 -23.02
N GLY A 399 -34.39 -27.69 -22.79
CA GLY A 399 -35.57 -28.06 -23.58
C GLY A 399 -35.28 -28.30 -25.07
N SER A 400 -36.26 -28.04 -25.95
CA SER A 400 -36.20 -28.25 -27.41
C SER A 400 -35.17 -27.37 -28.17
N GLY A 401 -34.25 -26.72 -27.45
CA GLY A 401 -33.15 -25.90 -27.98
C GLY A 401 -31.76 -26.38 -27.55
N GLY A 402 -31.62 -27.64 -27.11
CA GLY A 402 -30.33 -28.26 -26.76
C GLY A 402 -29.32 -28.27 -27.91
N ASP A 403 -29.80 -28.37 -29.16
CA ASP A 403 -28.95 -28.50 -30.35
C ASP A 403 -28.08 -27.27 -30.61
N PHE A 404 -28.56 -26.06 -30.27
CA PHE A 404 -27.81 -24.82 -30.53
C PHE A 404 -26.62 -24.65 -29.58
N GLY A 405 -26.74 -25.10 -28.32
CA GLY A 405 -25.63 -25.03 -27.37
C GLY A 405 -24.51 -25.99 -27.77
N GLN A 406 -24.88 -27.18 -28.23
CA GLN A 406 -23.93 -28.17 -28.74
C GLN A 406 -23.27 -27.69 -30.04
N GLU A 407 -24.03 -27.05 -30.95
CA GLU A 407 -23.49 -26.44 -32.17
C GLU A 407 -22.40 -25.39 -31.85
N ALA A 408 -22.58 -24.58 -30.79
CA ALA A 408 -21.56 -23.63 -30.34
C ALA A 408 -20.29 -24.34 -29.81
N ILE A 409 -20.46 -25.42 -29.05
CA ILE A 409 -19.34 -26.22 -28.54
C ILE A 409 -18.55 -26.84 -29.70
N ASP A 410 -19.25 -27.43 -30.67
CA ASP A 410 -18.62 -28.10 -31.81
C ASP A 410 -17.87 -27.09 -32.70
N ALA A 411 -18.45 -25.90 -32.91
CA ALA A 411 -17.79 -24.79 -33.58
C ALA A 411 -16.52 -24.33 -32.82
N LEU A 412 -16.63 -24.16 -31.50
CA LEU A 412 -15.50 -23.75 -30.65
C LEU A 412 -14.36 -24.79 -30.68
N VAL A 413 -14.67 -26.08 -30.54
CA VAL A 413 -13.67 -27.16 -30.57
C VAL A 413 -12.93 -27.19 -31.91
N LYS A 414 -13.65 -26.96 -33.02
CA LYS A 414 -13.04 -26.86 -34.35
C LYS A 414 -12.09 -25.66 -34.43
N LEU A 415 -12.54 -24.48 -34.03
CA LEU A 415 -11.73 -23.25 -34.07
C LEU A 415 -10.50 -23.32 -33.14
N MET A 416 -10.61 -23.98 -31.99
CA MET A 416 -9.49 -24.29 -31.10
C MET A 416 -8.42 -25.17 -31.74
N GLU A 417 -8.83 -26.09 -32.63
CA GLU A 417 -7.88 -26.93 -33.36
C GLU A 417 -7.18 -26.13 -34.46
N ASP A 418 -7.94 -25.32 -35.19
CA ASP A 418 -7.45 -24.56 -36.34
C ASP A 418 -6.54 -23.38 -35.91
N HIS A 419 -6.77 -22.78 -34.74
CA HIS A 419 -6.07 -21.57 -34.24
C HIS A 419 -5.38 -21.75 -32.89
N ARG A 420 -4.77 -22.92 -32.64
CA ARG A 420 -4.23 -23.31 -31.32
C ARG A 420 -3.20 -22.33 -30.72
N ASP A 421 -2.37 -21.70 -31.55
CA ASP A 421 -1.29 -20.82 -31.10
C ASP A 421 -1.64 -19.32 -31.19
N GLU A 422 -2.85 -19.00 -31.64
CA GLU A 422 -3.27 -17.62 -31.93
C GLU A 422 -4.21 -17.04 -30.86
N ILE A 423 -4.71 -17.86 -29.93
CA ILE A 423 -5.68 -17.43 -28.91
C ILE A 423 -5.59 -18.27 -27.64
N ALA A 424 -5.74 -17.62 -26.48
CA ALA A 424 -5.98 -18.32 -25.23
C ALA A 424 -7.48 -18.31 -24.90
N ILE A 425 -8.01 -19.46 -24.51
CA ILE A 425 -9.44 -19.60 -24.19
C ILE A 425 -9.55 -20.02 -22.73
N ILE A 426 -10.32 -19.27 -21.95
CA ILE A 426 -10.56 -19.56 -20.55
C ILE A 426 -12.06 -19.81 -20.38
N VAL A 427 -12.42 -21.02 -20.00
CA VAL A 427 -13.81 -21.36 -19.63
C VAL A 427 -13.95 -21.30 -18.12
N ALA A 428 -14.96 -20.58 -17.64
CA ALA A 428 -15.18 -20.40 -16.21
C ALA A 428 -16.54 -20.94 -15.76
N GLY A 429 -16.58 -21.43 -14.52
CA GLY A 429 -17.82 -21.92 -13.92
C GLY A 429 -17.62 -22.50 -12.53
N TYR A 430 -18.69 -23.08 -11.99
CA TYR A 430 -18.66 -23.83 -10.74
C TYR A 430 -17.98 -25.19 -10.95
N THR A 431 -17.25 -25.66 -9.93
CA THR A 431 -16.40 -26.85 -10.05
C THR A 431 -17.15 -28.11 -10.50
N GLY A 432 -18.34 -28.38 -9.94
CA GLY A 432 -19.14 -29.55 -10.32
C GLY A 432 -19.62 -29.47 -11.77
N GLU A 433 -20.17 -28.33 -12.15
CA GLU A 433 -20.72 -28.07 -13.47
C GLU A 433 -19.67 -28.06 -14.58
N MET A 434 -18.43 -27.65 -14.27
CA MET A 434 -17.34 -27.69 -15.23
C MET A 434 -16.90 -29.13 -15.54
N ASN A 435 -17.02 -30.05 -14.59
CA ASN A 435 -16.78 -31.47 -14.86
C ASN A 435 -17.83 -32.04 -15.84
N ASP A 436 -19.10 -31.69 -15.64
CA ASP A 436 -20.19 -32.08 -16.56
C ASP A 436 -19.99 -31.46 -17.95
N PHE A 437 -19.52 -30.21 -18.02
CA PHE A 437 -19.20 -29.54 -19.28
C PHE A 437 -18.10 -30.25 -20.07
N LEU A 438 -17.01 -30.68 -19.42
CA LEU A 438 -15.95 -31.43 -20.07
C LEU A 438 -16.41 -32.83 -20.51
N ALA A 439 -17.28 -33.47 -19.73
CA ALA A 439 -17.85 -34.76 -20.07
C ALA A 439 -18.81 -34.70 -21.28
N ALA A 440 -19.37 -33.52 -21.57
CA ALA A 440 -20.32 -33.34 -22.67
C ALA A 440 -19.70 -33.49 -24.06
N ASN A 441 -18.40 -33.19 -24.23
CA ASN A 441 -17.70 -33.37 -25.50
C ASN A 441 -16.24 -33.80 -25.24
N PRO A 442 -15.84 -35.03 -25.64
CA PRO A 442 -14.46 -35.51 -25.49
C PRO A 442 -13.40 -34.59 -26.12
N GLY A 443 -13.78 -33.83 -27.16
CA GLY A 443 -12.96 -32.78 -27.75
C GLY A 443 -12.55 -31.73 -26.73
N LEU A 444 -13.46 -31.23 -25.90
CA LEU A 444 -13.16 -30.22 -24.87
C LEU A 444 -12.11 -30.73 -23.88
N ALA A 445 -12.31 -31.93 -23.33
CA ALA A 445 -11.39 -32.53 -22.36
C ALA A 445 -9.96 -32.69 -22.91
N SER A 446 -9.81 -32.94 -24.21
CA SER A 446 -8.49 -33.05 -24.85
C SER A 446 -7.81 -31.71 -25.18
N ARG A 447 -8.57 -30.61 -25.31
CA ARG A 447 -8.02 -29.27 -25.61
C ARG A 447 -7.76 -28.42 -24.37
N PHE A 448 -8.53 -28.63 -23.30
CA PHE A 448 -8.31 -27.97 -22.02
C PHE A 448 -7.38 -28.82 -21.15
N GLY A 449 -6.09 -28.52 -21.20
CA GLY A 449 -5.07 -29.33 -20.54
C GLY A 449 -4.96 -29.16 -19.03
N LYS A 450 -5.47 -28.04 -18.48
CA LYS A 450 -5.30 -27.67 -17.07
C LYS A 450 -6.56 -27.03 -16.48
N THR A 451 -6.85 -27.40 -15.23
CA THR A 451 -7.92 -26.82 -14.41
C THR A 451 -7.31 -26.08 -13.24
N VAL A 452 -7.66 -24.80 -13.11
CA VAL A 452 -7.27 -23.92 -12.02
C VAL A 452 -8.45 -23.78 -11.07
N GLU A 453 -8.29 -24.28 -9.84
CA GLU A 453 -9.32 -24.20 -8.80
C GLU A 453 -9.21 -22.90 -7.99
N PHE A 454 -10.32 -22.18 -7.90
CA PHE A 454 -10.47 -20.95 -7.15
C PHE A 454 -11.25 -21.22 -5.87
N GLU A 455 -10.51 -21.34 -4.78
CA GLU A 455 -11.05 -21.55 -3.44
C GLU A 455 -11.82 -20.32 -2.92
N ASN A 456 -12.70 -20.57 -1.93
CA ASN A 456 -13.37 -19.50 -1.22
C ASN A 456 -12.38 -18.73 -0.33
N TYR A 457 -12.58 -17.42 -0.19
CA TYR A 457 -11.80 -16.63 0.75
C TYR A 457 -12.21 -16.96 2.19
N SER A 458 -11.21 -17.03 3.06
CA SER A 458 -11.41 -17.04 4.51
C SER A 458 -12.00 -15.72 5.01
N ALA A 459 -12.55 -15.72 6.23
CA ALA A 459 -13.08 -14.50 6.84
C ALA A 459 -12.03 -13.38 6.90
N ASP A 460 -10.80 -13.70 7.32
CA ASP A 460 -9.70 -12.75 7.41
C ASP A 460 -9.32 -12.16 6.04
N GLN A 461 -9.31 -13.00 5.00
CA GLN A 461 -9.07 -12.54 3.62
C GLN A 461 -10.20 -11.62 3.12
N LEU A 462 -11.45 -11.88 3.49
CA LEU A 462 -12.58 -11.01 3.13
C LEU A 462 -12.55 -9.67 3.85
N VAL A 463 -12.08 -9.65 5.11
CA VAL A 463 -11.80 -8.40 5.84
C VAL A 463 -10.75 -7.59 5.08
N LEU A 464 -9.62 -8.21 4.70
CA LEU A 464 -8.56 -7.54 3.95
C LEU A 464 -9.04 -7.02 2.59
N ILE A 465 -9.85 -7.81 1.87
CA ILE A 465 -10.47 -7.39 0.61
C ILE A 465 -11.38 -6.17 0.84
N THR A 466 -12.16 -6.18 1.91
CA THR A 466 -13.05 -5.07 2.29
C THR A 466 -12.25 -3.80 2.59
N GLU A 467 -11.19 -3.90 3.39
CA GLU A 467 -10.29 -2.79 3.71
C GLU A 467 -9.67 -2.20 2.43
N ARG A 468 -9.18 -3.04 1.51
CA ARG A 468 -8.66 -2.57 0.21
C ARG A 468 -9.72 -1.86 -0.63
N MET A 469 -10.96 -2.34 -0.66
CA MET A 469 -12.07 -1.67 -1.37
C MET A 469 -12.47 -0.33 -0.73
N VAL A 470 -12.37 -0.23 0.59
CA VAL A 470 -12.62 1.01 1.35
C VAL A 470 -11.55 2.04 1.02
N ILE A 471 -10.27 1.67 1.13
CA ILE A 471 -9.12 2.53 0.82
C ILE A 471 -9.15 2.99 -0.64
N GLY A 472 -9.37 2.07 -1.58
CA GLY A 472 -9.48 2.40 -3.02
C GLY A 472 -10.68 3.28 -3.38
N GLY A 473 -11.63 3.49 -2.44
CA GLY A 473 -12.73 4.42 -2.59
C GLY A 473 -12.55 5.74 -1.85
N ASP A 474 -11.33 6.07 -1.41
CA ASP A 474 -10.98 7.23 -0.59
C ASP A 474 -11.59 7.26 0.82
N TYR A 475 -12.11 6.12 1.29
CA TYR A 475 -12.63 5.96 2.64
C TYR A 475 -11.55 5.44 3.61
N LEU A 476 -11.79 5.68 4.90
CA LEU A 476 -11.03 5.14 6.02
C LEU A 476 -11.99 4.32 6.88
N LEU A 477 -11.56 3.12 7.27
CA LEU A 477 -12.32 2.27 8.16
C LEU A 477 -11.94 2.57 9.61
N ASP A 478 -12.93 2.77 10.47
CA ASP A 478 -12.73 2.86 11.92
C ASP A 478 -12.09 1.55 12.44
N PRO A 479 -10.98 1.61 13.21
CA PRO A 479 -10.37 0.41 13.80
C PRO A 479 -11.35 -0.45 14.62
N ALA A 480 -12.40 0.15 15.18
CA ALA A 480 -13.45 -0.59 15.90
C ALA A 480 -14.34 -1.46 14.99
N ALA A 481 -14.33 -1.23 13.67
CA ALA A 481 -15.15 -1.96 12.70
C ALA A 481 -14.58 -3.34 12.31
N THR A 482 -13.29 -3.59 12.54
CA THR A 482 -12.64 -4.87 12.18
C THR A 482 -13.29 -6.07 12.89
N GLY A 483 -13.64 -5.92 14.18
CA GLY A 483 -14.32 -6.97 14.95
C GLY A 483 -15.70 -7.35 14.37
N PRO A 484 -16.62 -6.38 14.19
CA PRO A 484 -17.90 -6.60 13.52
C PRO A 484 -17.79 -7.21 12.11
N LEU A 485 -16.84 -6.76 11.29
CA LEU A 485 -16.60 -7.33 9.95
C LEU A 485 -16.18 -8.80 10.03
N THR A 486 -15.23 -9.12 10.90
CA THR A 486 -14.73 -10.49 11.08
C THR A 486 -15.85 -11.43 11.54
N ALA A 487 -16.64 -10.99 12.53
CA ALA A 487 -17.79 -11.74 13.02
C ALA A 487 -18.87 -11.94 11.94
N TYR A 488 -19.12 -10.91 11.13
CA TYR A 488 -20.03 -10.99 9.99
C TYR A 488 -19.56 -12.05 8.98
N TYR A 489 -18.28 -12.01 8.58
CA TYR A 489 -17.73 -12.97 7.63
C TYR A 489 -17.71 -14.40 8.17
N HIS A 490 -17.36 -14.62 9.44
CA HIS A 490 -17.45 -15.96 10.03
C HIS A 490 -18.86 -16.54 10.00
N ARG A 491 -19.88 -15.72 10.27
CA ARG A 491 -21.28 -16.16 10.27
C ARG A 491 -21.77 -16.57 8.88
N ILE A 492 -21.34 -15.86 7.83
CA ILE A 492 -21.81 -16.10 6.46
C ILE A 492 -20.89 -17.06 5.67
N ALA A 493 -19.68 -17.35 6.15
CA ALA A 493 -18.68 -18.19 5.48
C ALA A 493 -19.05 -19.69 5.45
N HIS A 494 -20.34 -20.04 5.49
CA HIS A 494 -20.81 -21.42 5.57
C HIS A 494 -21.79 -21.71 4.44
N GLY A 495 -21.25 -21.99 3.24
CA GLY A 495 -22.04 -22.47 2.10
C GLY A 495 -21.24 -22.49 0.79
N ALA A 496 -21.52 -23.48 -0.06
CA ALA A 496 -20.86 -23.64 -1.38
C ALA A 496 -21.18 -22.48 -2.36
N ASN A 497 -22.28 -21.74 -2.13
CA ASN A 497 -22.72 -20.61 -2.96
C ASN A 497 -22.41 -19.25 -2.32
N PHE A 498 -21.41 -19.18 -1.44
CA PHE A 498 -21.01 -17.93 -0.81
C PHE A 498 -20.46 -16.92 -1.85
N GLY A 499 -20.87 -15.65 -1.73
CA GLY A 499 -20.59 -14.60 -2.73
C GLY A 499 -19.14 -14.06 -2.75
N ASN A 500 -18.28 -14.48 -1.81
CA ASN A 500 -16.87 -14.08 -1.72
C ASN A 500 -16.68 -12.55 -1.86
N ALA A 501 -15.80 -12.08 -2.75
CA ALA A 501 -15.56 -10.65 -2.93
C ALA A 501 -16.79 -9.88 -3.47
N ARG A 502 -17.79 -10.56 -4.06
CA ARG A 502 -19.08 -9.91 -4.40
C ARG A 502 -19.85 -9.56 -3.13
N GLU A 503 -19.78 -10.40 -2.10
CA GLU A 503 -20.38 -10.08 -0.79
C GLU A 503 -19.61 -8.96 -0.11
N ALA A 504 -18.27 -8.95 -0.20
CA ALA A 504 -17.47 -7.82 0.29
C ALA A 504 -17.85 -6.50 -0.39
N ARG A 505 -17.99 -6.49 -1.72
CA ARG A 505 -18.45 -5.31 -2.46
C ARG A 505 -19.85 -4.86 -2.03
N ARG A 506 -20.80 -5.79 -1.91
CA ARG A 506 -22.15 -5.50 -1.42
C ARG A 506 -22.11 -4.88 -0.02
N LEU A 507 -21.26 -5.39 0.86
CA LEU A 507 -21.11 -4.87 2.22
C LEU A 507 -20.55 -3.45 2.20
N VAL A 508 -19.52 -3.17 1.40
CA VAL A 508 -18.96 -1.82 1.22
C VAL A 508 -20.00 -0.83 0.71
N GLU A 509 -20.81 -1.22 -0.26
CA GLU A 509 -21.94 -0.39 -0.73
C GLU A 509 -22.95 -0.13 0.38
N GLY A 510 -23.25 -1.15 1.20
CA GLY A 510 -24.09 -1.03 2.39
C GLY A 510 -23.52 -0.04 3.42
N MET A 511 -22.22 -0.13 3.72
CA MET A 511 -21.53 0.76 4.65
C MET A 511 -21.57 2.21 4.16
N ARG A 512 -21.30 2.45 2.87
CA ARG A 512 -21.40 3.79 2.26
C ARG A 512 -22.82 4.37 2.34
N LYS A 513 -23.84 3.52 2.16
CA LYS A 513 -25.24 3.93 2.30
C LYS A 513 -25.58 4.29 3.74
N ALA A 514 -25.15 3.49 4.71
CA ALA A 514 -25.35 3.76 6.13
C ALA A 514 -24.64 5.06 6.56
N GLN A 515 -23.39 5.25 6.13
CA GLN A 515 -22.64 6.47 6.35
C GLN A 515 -23.35 7.69 5.75
N SER A 516 -23.84 7.59 4.52
CA SER A 516 -24.60 8.68 3.88
C SER A 516 -25.85 9.08 4.66
N GLN A 517 -26.57 8.10 5.23
CA GLN A 517 -27.73 8.34 6.08
C GLN A 517 -27.33 9.02 7.39
N ARG A 518 -26.26 8.55 8.06
CA ARG A 518 -25.71 9.17 9.28
C ARG A 518 -25.24 10.60 9.03
N LEU A 519 -24.50 10.83 7.95
CA LEU A 519 -24.00 12.18 7.64
C LEU A 519 -25.14 13.15 7.33
N ARG A 520 -26.25 12.66 6.77
CA ARG A 520 -27.44 13.48 6.52
C ARG A 520 -28.15 13.92 7.80
N THR A 521 -28.07 13.14 8.88
CA THR A 521 -28.73 13.49 10.15
C THR A 521 -27.94 14.51 10.98
N LEU A 522 -26.69 14.82 10.61
CA LEU A 522 -25.85 15.81 11.32
C LEU A 522 -26.42 17.24 11.28
N GLY A 523 -27.35 17.54 10.36
CA GLY A 523 -27.96 18.88 10.24
C GLY A 523 -26.99 19.99 9.79
N ARG A 524 -25.74 19.64 9.47
CA ARG A 524 -24.69 20.53 8.96
C ARG A 524 -23.92 19.86 7.83
N MET A 525 -23.09 20.63 7.13
CA MET A 525 -22.15 20.08 6.16
C MET A 525 -21.10 19.22 6.91
N PRO A 526 -20.89 17.96 6.50
CA PRO A 526 -19.83 17.12 7.04
C PRO A 526 -18.45 17.65 6.65
N THR A 527 -17.46 17.43 7.53
CA THR A 527 -16.05 17.68 7.26
C THR A 527 -15.48 16.62 6.32
N THR A 528 -14.34 16.90 5.68
CA THR A 528 -13.64 15.92 4.84
C THR A 528 -13.32 14.63 5.60
N GLN A 529 -12.95 14.72 6.88
CA GLN A 529 -12.69 13.54 7.70
C GLN A 529 -13.95 12.70 7.92
N GLU A 530 -15.10 13.34 8.19
CA GLU A 530 -16.39 12.63 8.34
C GLU A 530 -16.88 12.00 7.04
N LEU A 531 -16.61 12.65 5.89
CA LEU A 531 -16.94 12.12 4.56
C LEU A 531 -16.10 10.87 4.24
N ARG A 532 -14.87 10.79 4.74
CA ARG A 532 -13.98 9.65 4.51
C ARG A 532 -14.18 8.53 5.52
N CYS A 533 -14.63 8.81 6.73
CA CYS A 533 -14.69 7.81 7.80
C CYS A 533 -15.96 6.93 7.74
N LEU A 534 -15.78 5.61 7.67
CA LEU A 534 -16.80 4.59 7.89
C LEU A 534 -16.66 4.08 9.33
N LEU A 535 -17.66 4.33 10.17
CA LEU A 535 -17.65 3.95 11.59
C LEU A 535 -18.18 2.53 11.79
N ALA A 536 -17.89 1.94 12.95
CA ALA A 536 -18.42 0.63 13.35
C ALA A 536 -19.96 0.55 13.23
N ASP A 537 -20.70 1.63 13.54
CA ASP A 537 -22.16 1.67 13.40
C ASP A 537 -22.63 1.53 11.94
N ASP A 538 -21.87 2.07 10.97
CA ASP A 538 -22.19 1.91 9.55
C ASP A 538 -22.03 0.45 9.13
N VAL A 539 -21.02 -0.22 9.68
CA VAL A 539 -20.75 -1.65 9.46
C VAL A 539 -21.85 -2.51 10.06
N LEU A 540 -22.22 -2.26 11.31
CA LEU A 540 -23.31 -2.99 11.98
C LEU A 540 -24.64 -2.83 11.22
N SER A 541 -24.93 -1.61 10.77
CA SER A 541 -26.11 -1.32 9.94
C SER A 541 -26.06 -2.07 8.61
N ALA A 542 -24.92 -2.06 7.92
CA ALA A 542 -24.73 -2.80 6.67
C ALA A 542 -24.83 -4.32 6.84
N CYS A 543 -24.39 -4.84 7.99
CA CYS A 543 -24.46 -6.26 8.35
C CYS A 543 -25.88 -6.73 8.74
N GLY A 544 -26.83 -5.80 8.90
CA GLY A 544 -28.16 -6.08 9.42
C GLY A 544 -28.17 -6.46 10.91
N LEU A 545 -27.12 -6.09 11.64
CA LEU A 545 -26.99 -6.30 13.08
C LEU A 545 -27.38 -5.00 13.77
N GLN A 546 -28.68 -4.78 14.01
CA GLN A 546 -29.07 -3.67 14.89
C GLN A 546 -28.63 -3.97 16.32
N ALA A 547 -28.00 -3.00 16.99
CA ALA A 547 -27.89 -3.00 18.44
C ALA A 547 -29.31 -3.15 19.01
N VAL A 548 -29.54 -4.21 19.78
CA VAL A 548 -30.73 -4.31 20.61
C VAL A 548 -30.68 -3.12 21.55
N ALA A 549 -31.56 -2.15 21.34
CA ALA A 549 -31.74 -1.08 22.29
C ALA A 549 -32.22 -1.70 23.60
N GLU A 550 -31.34 -1.79 24.59
CA GLU A 550 -31.75 -1.95 25.98
C GLU A 550 -32.53 -0.69 26.35
N GLY A 551 -33.86 -0.80 26.25
CA GLY A 551 -34.80 0.19 26.76
C GLY A 551 -34.87 0.15 28.29
N PRO A 552 -35.28 1.26 28.91
CA PRO A 552 -35.03 1.59 30.32
C PRO A 552 -35.72 0.70 31.35
#